data_AF-A0A952ZRX4-F1
#
_entry.id   AF-A0A952ZRX4-F1
#
_cell.length_a   1.000
_cell.length_b   1.000
_cell.length_c   1.000
_cell.angle_alpha   90.00
_cell.angle_beta   90.00
_cell.angle_gamma   90.00
#
_symmetry.space_group_name_H-M   'P 1'
#
loop_
_entity.id
_entity.type
_entity.pdbx_description
1 polymer ?
#
loop_
_entity_poly.entity_id
_entity_poly.type
_entity_poly.pdbx_seq_one_letter_code
_entity_poly.pdbx_strand_id
1 'polypeptide(L)'
;MPYVNVQITRGATRAQKQQLVADITRSLQQHLGKKPEQTHIVIDEIDTDNWGFAGMLTTDYLAQMNAVKASSRIPGKKKPRGTARLERK
;
A
#
# COMPACT_ATOMS: atom_id res chain seq x y z
N MET A 1 15.35 -27.03 -1.18
CA MET A 1 15.33 -26.07 -0.07
C MET A 1 15.14 -24.67 -0.65
N PRO A 2 13.89 -24.19 -0.83
CA PRO A 2 13.64 -22.85 -1.35
C PRO A 2 14.05 -21.77 -0.35
N TYR A 3 14.60 -20.68 -0.87
CA TYR A 3 14.83 -19.44 -0.13
C TYR A 3 14.10 -18.30 -0.84
N VAL A 4 13.36 -17.50 -0.08
CA VAL A 4 12.67 -16.31 -0.56
C VAL A 4 13.06 -15.13 0.31
N ASN A 5 13.56 -14.06 -0.31
CA ASN A 5 13.78 -12.78 0.35
C ASN A 5 12.70 -11.80 -0.11
N VAL A 6 11.97 -11.27 0.85
CA VAL A 6 10.91 -10.29 0.64
C VAL A 6 11.40 -8.96 1.18
N GLN A 7 11.60 -8.01 0.28
CA GLN A 7 11.98 -6.65 0.66
C GLN A 7 10.77 -5.74 0.50
N ILE A 8 10.40 -5.07 1.58
CA ILE A 8 9.27 -4.14 1.62
C ILE A 8 9.68 -2.87 2.34
N THR A 9 8.97 -1.77 2.09
CA THR A 9 9.12 -0.57 2.91
C THR A 9 8.52 -0.79 4.31
N ARG A 10 9.01 -0.08 5.33
CA ARG A 10 8.49 -0.19 6.70
C ARG A 10 7.00 0.12 6.77
N GLY A 11 6.32 -0.55 7.69
CA GLY A 11 4.91 -0.27 8.02
C GLY A 11 4.03 -1.52 8.08
N ALA A 12 4.59 -2.69 7.79
CA ALA A 12 3.85 -3.95 7.88
C ALA A 12 3.73 -4.41 9.34
N THR A 13 2.51 -4.68 9.77
CA THR A 13 2.25 -5.28 11.08
C THR A 13 2.77 -6.71 11.14
N ARG A 14 3.02 -7.22 12.35
CA ARG A 14 3.41 -8.62 12.56
C ARG A 14 2.39 -9.60 11.95
N ALA A 15 1.10 -9.32 12.09
CA ALA A 15 0.04 -10.17 11.55
C ALA A 15 0.08 -10.24 10.01
N GLN A 16 0.29 -9.10 9.33
CA GLN A 16 0.45 -9.06 7.88
C GLN A 16 1.68 -9.85 7.42
N LYS A 17 2.82 -9.71 8.13
CA LYS A 17 4.03 -10.48 7.83
C LYS A 17 3.80 -11.98 8.00
N GLN A 18 3.07 -12.41 9.05
CA GLN A 18 2.70 -13.82 9.22
C GLN A 18 1.84 -14.34 8.07
N GLN A 19 0.83 -13.57 7.65
CA GLN A 19 -0.02 -13.92 6.52
C GLN A 19 0.80 -14.08 5.24
N LEU A 20 1.72 -13.15 4.98
CA LEU A 20 2.59 -13.16 3.81
C LEU A 20 3.50 -14.40 3.78
N VAL A 21 4.11 -14.77 4.91
CA VAL A 21 4.91 -16.00 5.03
C VAL A 21 4.07 -17.25 4.71
N ALA A 22 2.84 -17.31 5.24
CA ALA A 22 1.94 -18.45 5.01
C ALA A 22 1.56 -18.56 3.52
N ASP A 23 1.20 -17.44 2.89
CA ASP A 23 0.76 -17.40 1.50
C ASP A 23 1.90 -17.77 0.53
N ILE A 24 3.11 -17.23 0.75
CA ILE A 24 4.30 -17.59 -0.06
C ILE A 24 4.63 -19.07 0.10
N THR A 25 4.64 -19.59 1.33
CA THR A 25 4.93 -21.01 1.59
C THR A 25 3.91 -21.91 0.88
N ARG A 26 2.61 -21.58 0.99
CA ARG A 26 1.54 -22.29 0.31
C ARG A 26 1.69 -22.25 -1.20
N SER A 27 2.05 -21.10 -1.77
CA SER A 27 2.28 -20.96 -3.22
C SER A 27 3.40 -21.87 -3.72
N LEU A 28 4.53 -21.92 -2.99
CA LEU A 28 5.65 -22.80 -3.32
C LEU A 28 5.29 -24.29 -3.21
N GLN A 29 4.47 -24.65 -2.23
CA GLN A 29 3.95 -26.01 -2.11
C GLN A 29 3.04 -26.37 -3.29
N GLN A 30 2.08 -25.50 -3.61
CA GLN A 30 1.05 -25.74 -4.62
C GLN A 30 1.61 -25.81 -6.04
N HIS A 31 2.51 -24.89 -6.41
CA HIS A 31 2.96 -24.77 -7.79
C HIS A 31 4.27 -25.52 -8.07
N LEU A 32 5.12 -25.69 -7.06
CA LEU A 32 6.45 -26.28 -7.22
C LEU A 32 6.65 -27.57 -6.43
N GLY A 33 5.62 -28.07 -5.75
CA GLY A 33 5.66 -29.30 -4.96
C GLY A 33 6.67 -29.25 -3.81
N LYS A 34 7.01 -28.06 -3.30
CA LYS A 34 8.02 -27.90 -2.26
C LYS A 34 7.44 -28.17 -0.88
N LYS A 35 8.23 -28.85 -0.05
CA LYS A 35 7.90 -29.13 1.35
C LYS A 35 7.97 -27.83 2.17
N PRO A 36 6.92 -27.45 2.92
CA PRO A 36 6.94 -26.28 3.80
C PRO A 36 8.10 -26.30 4.80
N GLU A 37 8.46 -27.46 5.31
CA GLU A 37 9.52 -27.66 6.32
C GLU A 37 10.92 -27.34 5.79
N GLN A 38 11.08 -27.22 4.47
CA GLN A 38 12.35 -26.90 3.81
C GLN A 38 12.34 -25.49 3.18
N THR A 39 11.27 -24.72 3.39
CA THR A 39 11.08 -23.40 2.81
C THR A 39 11.51 -22.33 3.82
N HIS A 40 12.43 -21.48 3.41
CA HIS A 40 12.95 -20.39 4.24
C HIS A 40 12.52 -19.06 3.63
N ILE A 41 11.93 -18.19 4.45
CA ILE A 41 11.45 -16.88 4.04
C ILE A 41 12.01 -15.83 4.99
N VAL A 42 12.65 -14.81 4.43
CA VAL A 42 13.17 -13.64 5.16
C VAL A 42 12.42 -12.41 4.69
N ILE A 43 11.89 -11.62 5.64
CA ILE A 43 11.23 -10.34 5.35
C ILE A 43 12.12 -9.22 5.89
N ASP A 44 12.62 -8.39 4.98
CA ASP A 44 13.39 -7.19 5.29
C ASP A 44 12.51 -5.95 5.10
N GLU A 45 12.34 -5.20 6.17
CA GLU A 45 11.67 -3.90 6.15
C GLU A 45 12.71 -2.79 6.03
N ILE A 46 12.69 -2.11 4.89
CA ILE A 46 13.63 -1.05 4.55
C ILE A 46 12.96 0.31 4.76
N ASP A 47 13.70 1.25 5.34
CA ASP A 47 13.21 2.61 5.54
C ASP A 47 12.94 3.30 4.21
N THR A 48 11.91 4.13 4.12
CA THR A 48 11.57 4.85 2.90
C THR A 48 12.63 5.86 2.48
N ASP A 49 13.48 6.31 3.42
CA ASP A 49 14.68 7.12 3.15
C ASP A 49 15.81 6.32 2.50
N ASN A 50 15.72 5.00 2.51
CA ASN A 50 16.69 4.09 1.87
C ASN A 50 16.08 3.35 0.68
N TRP A 51 14.88 3.73 0.24
CA TRP A 51 14.19 3.11 -0.88
C TRP A 51 13.99 4.09 -2.02
N GLY A 52 14.60 3.80 -3.18
CA GLY A 52 14.47 4.61 -4.38
C GLY A 52 13.24 4.25 -5.22
N PHE A 53 12.49 5.26 -5.67
CA PHE A 53 11.37 5.11 -6.60
C PHE A 53 11.27 6.33 -7.51
N ALA A 54 11.06 6.12 -8.82
CA ALA A 54 10.96 7.20 -9.82
C ALA A 54 12.13 8.22 -9.81
N GLY A 55 13.33 7.77 -9.45
CA GLY A 55 14.54 8.63 -9.40
C GLY A 55 14.69 9.46 -8.11
N MET A 56 13.89 9.19 -7.08
CA MET A 56 13.90 9.91 -5.80
C MET A 56 13.71 8.96 -4.62
N LEU A 57 13.94 9.44 -3.39
CA LEU A 57 13.62 8.65 -2.20
C LEU A 57 12.11 8.52 -2.04
N THR A 58 11.66 7.38 -1.52
CA THR A 58 10.23 7.09 -1.38
C THR A 58 9.55 8.06 -0.43
N THR A 59 10.27 8.53 0.60
CA THR A 59 9.79 9.59 1.51
C THR A 59 9.43 10.86 0.74
N ASP A 60 10.33 11.32 -0.14
CA ASP A 60 10.10 12.51 -0.97
C ASP A 60 8.94 12.29 -1.95
N TYR A 61 8.87 11.10 -2.54
CA TYR A 61 7.82 10.75 -3.49
C TYR A 61 6.43 10.81 -2.83
N LEU A 62 6.29 10.22 -1.64
CA LEU A 62 5.05 10.24 -0.89
C LEU A 62 4.65 11.65 -0.45
N ALA A 63 5.61 12.50 -0.07
CA ALA A 63 5.36 13.90 0.27
C ALA A 63 4.79 14.67 -0.93
N GLN A 64 5.37 14.51 -2.12
CA GLN A 64 4.88 15.13 -3.34
C GLN A 64 3.46 14.66 -3.68
N MET A 65 3.20 13.35 -3.61
CA MET A 65 1.85 12.82 -3.86
C MET A 65 0.81 13.38 -2.89
N ASN A 66 1.15 13.52 -1.61
CA ASN A 66 0.25 14.04 -0.60
C ASN A 66 -0.04 15.54 -0.81
N ALA A 67 0.96 16.32 -1.23
CA ALA A 67 0.78 17.73 -1.60
C ALA A 67 -0.15 17.89 -2.82
N VAL A 68 0.02 17.06 -3.85
CA VAL A 68 -0.87 17.06 -5.03
C VAL A 68 -2.31 16.69 -4.64
N LYS A 69 -2.51 15.69 -3.79
CA LYS A 69 -3.84 15.30 -3.28
C LYS A 69 -4.50 16.40 -2.44
N ALA A 70 -3.72 17.13 -1.65
CA ALA A 70 -4.23 18.25 -0.85
C ALA A 70 -4.66 19.42 -1.74
N SER A 71 -3.87 19.77 -2.75
CA SER A 71 -4.18 20.88 -3.68
C SER A 71 -5.38 20.59 -4.60
N SER A 72 -5.73 19.32 -4.82
CA SER A 72 -6.85 18.92 -5.66
C SER A 72 -8.20 18.83 -4.91
N ARG A 73 -8.20 18.92 -3.56
CA ARG A 73 -9.41 19.10 -2.75
C ARG A 73 -9.78 20.59 -2.64
N ILE A 74 -10.51 21.11 -3.62
CA ILE A 74 -11.08 22.48 -3.56
C ILE A 74 -12.19 22.54 -2.49
N PRO A 75 -12.14 23.47 -1.51
CA PRO A 75 -13.23 23.69 -0.57
C PRO A 75 -14.32 24.60 -1.19
N GLY A 76 -15.54 24.09 -1.31
CA GLY A 76 -16.75 24.91 -1.41
C GLY A 76 -17.23 25.27 -2.81
N LYS A 77 -17.95 24.36 -3.48
CA LYS A 77 -19.07 24.79 -4.36
C LYS A 77 -20.30 25.01 -3.49
N LYS A 78 -20.56 26.25 -3.06
CA LYS A 78 -21.86 26.64 -2.47
C LYS A 78 -22.95 26.28 -3.48
N LYS A 79 -23.84 25.35 -3.10
CA LYS A 79 -25.06 25.02 -3.86
C LYS A 79 -25.84 26.34 -4.04
N PRO A 80 -26.24 26.74 -5.26
CA PRO A 80 -27.14 27.89 -5.42
C PRO A 80 -28.43 27.58 -4.66
N ARG A 81 -28.84 28.47 -3.75
CA ARG A 81 -30.12 28.37 -3.06
C ARG A 81 -31.21 28.41 -4.13
N GLY A 82 -31.90 27.29 -4.30
CA GLY A 82 -33.04 27.20 -5.19
C GLY A 82 -34.08 28.25 -4.77
N THR A 83 -34.44 29.10 -5.72
CA THR A 83 -35.64 29.94 -5.65
C THR A 83 -36.85 29.01 -5.57
N ALA A 84 -37.38 28.81 -4.37
CA ALA A 84 -38.62 28.07 -4.18
C ALA A 84 -39.76 28.91 -4.75
N ARG A 85 -40.24 28.44 -5.90
CA ARG A 85 -41.40 28.86 -6.66
C ARG A 85 -42.65 28.89 -5.77
N LEU A 86 -43.33 30.02 -5.80
CA LEU A 86 -44.66 30.26 -5.25
C LEU A 86 -45.68 29.44 -6.05
N GLU A 87 -46.29 28.42 -5.44
CA GLU A 87 -47.54 27.84 -5.95
C GLU A 87 -48.58 28.00 -4.84
N ARG A 88 -49.43 29.01 -5.04
CA ARG A 88 -50.73 29.13 -4.38
C ARG A 88 -51.73 28.32 -5.19
N LYS A 89 -52.48 27.47 -4.50
CA LYS A 89 -53.87 27.01 -4.70
C LYS A 89 -54.00 25.50 -4.65
#